data_AF-X0H516-F1
#
_entry.id   AF-X0H516-F1
#
_cell.length_a   1.000
_cell.length_b   1.000
_cell.length_c   1.000
_cell.angle_alpha   90.00
_cell.angle_beta   90.00
_cell.angle_gamma   90.00
#
_symmetry.space_group_name_H-M   'P 1'
#
loop_
_entity.id
_entity.type
_entity.pdbx_description
1 polymer ?
#
loop_
_entity_poly.entity_id
_entity_poly.type
_entity_poly.pdbx_seq_one_letter_code
_entity_poly.pdbx_strand_id
1 'polypeptide(L)' 'MALRCMPDDLQRRDLTILLSGQSSLKAITRPRQQSGQVTVRQIYEHVKRLGNGNNRVKMMWIPSQDDGLTMGHM' A
#
# COMPACT_ATOMS: atom_id res chain seq x y z
N MET A 1 -1.20 -3.82 10.52
CA MET A 1 -0.87 -3.49 9.12
C MET A 1 -0.12 -2.16 9.12
N ALA A 2 1.00 -2.05 8.38
CA ALA A 2 1.85 -0.85 8.34
C ALA A 2 1.11 0.45 7.99
N LEU A 3 0.09 0.43 7.10
CA LEU A 3 -0.68 1.64 6.75
C LEU A 3 -1.43 2.26 7.94
N ARG A 4 -1.77 1.49 8.98
CA ARG A 4 -2.44 2.02 10.18
C ARG A 4 -1.50 2.84 11.07
N CYS A 5 -0.19 2.71 10.87
CA CYS A 5 0.82 3.46 11.62
C CYS A 5 1.19 4.78 10.94
N MET A 6 0.62 5.08 9.76
CA MET A 6 0.85 6.37 9.11
C MET A 6 -0.02 7.45 9.74
N PRO A 7 0.53 8.66 9.96
CA PRO A 7 -0.25 9.77 10.48
C PRO A 7 -1.34 10.18 9.47
N ASP A 8 -2.54 10.44 9.97
CA ASP A 8 -3.68 10.86 9.13
C ASP A 8 -3.44 12.22 8.45
N ASP A 9 -2.57 13.07 9.00
CA ASP A 9 -2.19 14.38 8.45
C ASP A 9 -0.98 14.31 7.49
N LEU A 10 -0.61 13.13 7.00
CA LEU A 10 0.44 13.03 5.99
C LEU A 10 -0.02 13.76 4.72
N GLN A 11 0.70 14.80 4.32
CA GLN A 11 0.35 15.61 3.14
C GLN A 11 1.57 15.93 2.27
N ARG A 12 1.33 16.12 0.97
CA ARG A 12 2.33 16.53 -0.05
C ARG A 12 3.59 15.63 -0.10
N ARG A 13 3.44 14.33 0.09
CA ARG A 13 4.51 13.31 -0.03
C ARG A 13 4.32 12.42 -1.25
N ASP A 14 5.41 11.90 -1.79
CA ASP A 14 5.41 10.77 -2.74
C ASP A 14 5.55 9.48 -1.90
N LEU A 15 4.56 8.61 -1.94
CA LEU A 15 4.48 7.39 -1.13
C LEU A 15 4.50 6.18 -2.06
N THR A 16 5.42 5.24 -1.80
CA THR A 16 5.48 3.98 -2.54
C THR A 16 5.14 2.83 -1.61
N ILE A 17 4.04 2.13 -1.90
CA ILE A 17 3.59 0.95 -1.17
C ILE A 17 4.13 -0.28 -1.89
N LEU A 18 5.05 -0.98 -1.23
CA LEU A 18 5.63 -2.22 -1.73
C LEU A 18 4.78 -3.40 -1.24
N LEU A 19 4.30 -4.21 -2.18
CA LEU A 19 3.51 -5.40 -1.91
C LEU A 19 4.28 -6.62 -2.40
N SER A 20 4.43 -7.61 -1.54
CA SER A 20 5.09 -8.87 -1.89
C SER A 20 4.19 -9.84 -2.64
N GLY A 21 2.87 -9.74 -2.43
CA GLY A 21 1.85 -10.53 -3.11
C GLY A 21 1.31 -9.87 -4.36
N GLN A 22 1.61 -10.43 -5.53
CA GLN A 22 1.08 -9.94 -6.81
C GLN A 22 -0.47 -10.01 -6.86
N SER A 23 -1.05 -11.07 -6.29
CA SER A 23 -2.50 -11.25 -6.17
C SER A 23 -3.14 -10.16 -5.30
N SER A 24 -2.50 -9.80 -4.19
CA SER A 24 -2.96 -8.72 -3.30
C SER A 24 -2.92 -7.37 -4.00
N LEU A 25 -1.83 -7.06 -4.73
CA LEU A 25 -1.73 -5.84 -5.54
C LEU A 25 -2.88 -5.74 -6.55
N LYS A 26 -3.18 -6.83 -7.26
CA LYS A 26 -4.29 -6.88 -8.23
C LYS A 26 -5.65 -6.64 -7.55
N ALA A 27 -5.88 -7.23 -6.38
CA ALA A 27 -7.14 -7.06 -5.65
C ALA A 27 -7.34 -5.62 -5.13
N ILE A 28 -6.26 -4.93 -4.75
CA ILE A 28 -6.31 -3.54 -4.27
C ILE A 28 -6.46 -2.55 -5.43
N THR A 29 -5.72 -2.77 -6.53
CA THR A 29 -5.75 -1.88 -7.72
C THR A 29 -7.04 -2.02 -8.53
N ARG A 30 -7.66 -3.21 -8.50
CA ARG A 30 -8.93 -3.49 -9.16
C ARG A 30 -9.87 -4.19 -8.18
N PRO A 31 -10.53 -3.43 -7.28
CA PRO A 31 -11.48 -3.99 -6.35
C PRO A 31 -12.71 -4.48 -7.11
N ARG A 32 -12.72 -5.76 -7.50
CA ARG A 32 -13.93 -6.47 -7.95
C ARG A 32 -14.49 -7.21 -6.74
N GLN A 33 -15.83 -7.16 -6.57
CA GLN A 33 -16.61 -7.87 -5.53
C GLN A 33 -15.84 -8.12 -4.22
N GLN A 34 -15.79 -7.12 -3.36
CA GLN A 34 -15.09 -7.18 -2.07
C GLN A 34 -15.96 -7.75 -0.93
N SER A 35 -17.14 -8.32 -1.22
CA SER A 35 -17.99 -8.94 -0.20
C SER A 35 -17.23 -10.11 0.44
N GLY A 36 -16.84 -9.97 1.71
CA GLY A 36 -16.04 -10.93 2.46
C GLY A 36 -14.53 -10.62 2.53
N GLN A 37 -14.00 -9.68 1.73
CA GLN A 37 -12.58 -9.31 1.74
C GLN A 37 -12.31 -8.02 2.53
N VAL A 38 -12.60 -8.05 3.84
CA VAL A 38 -12.50 -6.89 4.74
C VAL A 38 -11.10 -6.26 4.72
N THR A 39 -10.05 -7.08 4.69
CA THR A 39 -8.67 -6.60 4.67
C THR A 39 -8.37 -5.81 3.39
N VAL A 40 -8.72 -6.33 2.21
CA VAL A 40 -8.49 -5.62 0.93
C VAL A 40 -9.23 -4.29 0.92
N ARG A 41 -10.47 -4.25 1.42
CA ARG A 41 -11.23 -3.01 1.58
C ARG A 41 -10.51 -2.02 2.49
N GLN A 42 -10.03 -2.45 3.65
CA GLN A 42 -9.29 -1.58 4.57
C GLN A 42 -8.03 -0.99 3.95
N ILE A 43 -7.28 -1.78 3.18
CA ILE A 43 -6.08 -1.32 2.46
C ILE A 43 -6.47 -0.24 1.46
N TYR A 44 -7.48 -0.50 0.64
CA TYR A 44 -7.98 0.44 -0.35
C TYR A 44 -8.40 1.77 0.30
N GLU A 45 -9.17 1.72 1.40
CA GLU A 45 -9.60 2.93 2.11
C GLU A 45 -8.41 3.72 2.68
N HIS A 46 -7.39 3.06 3.23
CA HIS A 46 -6.20 3.76 3.74
C HIS A 46 -5.42 4.44 2.62
N VAL A 47 -5.24 3.74 1.49
CA VAL A 47 -4.58 4.29 0.30
C VAL A 47 -5.33 5.50 -0.22
N LYS A 48 -6.66 5.41 -0.29
CA LYS A 48 -7.52 6.51 -0.74
C LYS A 48 -7.41 7.72 0.18
N ARG A 49 -7.38 7.51 1.50
CA ARG A 49 -7.16 8.58 2.49
C ARG A 49 -5.80 9.26 2.29
N LEU A 50 -4.74 8.47 2.08
CA LEU A 50 -3.42 9.01 1.76
C LEU A 50 -3.46 9.86 0.48
N GLY A 51 -4.13 9.40 -0.58
CA GLY A 51 -4.27 10.18 -1.82
C GLY A 51 -4.97 11.53 -1.64
N ASN A 52 -5.96 11.63 -0.73
CA ASN A 52 -6.69 12.87 -0.47
C ASN A 52 -5.82 13.99 0.13
N GLY A 53 -4.72 13.66 0.82
CA GLY A 53 -3.78 14.64 1.40
C GLY A 53 -2.83 15.31 0.40
N ASN A 54 -3.20 15.35 -0.89
CA ASN A 54 -2.31 15.76 -1.99
C ASN A 54 -1.00 14.94 -2.04
N ASN A 55 -1.05 13.69 -1.58
CA ASN A 55 0.05 12.75 -1.69
C ASN A 55 -0.03 12.00 -3.02
N ARG A 56 1.13 11.72 -3.59
CA ARG A 56 1.25 10.87 -4.78
C ARG A 56 1.51 9.45 -4.31
N VAL A 57 0.49 8.62 -4.31
CA VAL A 57 0.59 7.24 -3.87
C VAL A 57 0.82 6.33 -5.07
N LYS A 58 1.90 5.56 -5.07
CA LYS A 58 2.22 4.51 -6.03
C LYS A 58 2.21 3.17 -5.33
N MET A 59 1.78 2.14 -6.03
CA MET A 59 1.87 0.76 -5.57
C MET A 59 2.75 -0.02 -6.53
N MET A 60 3.67 -0.80 -5.96
CA MET A 60 4.57 -1.65 -6.74
C MET A 60 4.59 -3.04 -6.14
N TRP A 61 4.52 -4.04 -7.02
CA TRP A 61 4.78 -5.41 -6.63
C TRP A 61 6.29 -5.63 -6.62
N ILE A 62 6.78 -6.21 -5.53
CA ILE A 62 8.15 -6.71 -5.43
C ILE A 62 8.09 -8.21 -5.17
N PRO A 63 8.91 -9.04 -5.82
CA PRO A 63 9.02 -10.44 -5.42
C PRO A 63 9.50 -10.49 -3.96
N SER A 64 8.88 -11.33 -3.14
CA SER A 64 9.47 -11.74 -1.86
C SER A 64 10.77 -12.48 -2.18
N GLN A 65 11.89 -11.77 -2.26
CA GLN A 65 13.15 -12.44 -1.98
C GLN A 65 13.18 -12.59 -0.46
N ASP A 66 13.16 -13.85 -0.01
CA ASP A 66 13.72 -14.21 1.29
C ASP A 66 15.11 -13.54 1.31
N ASP A 67 15.36 -12.67 2.28
CA ASP A 67 16.54 -11.80 2.41
C ASP A 67 16.64 -10.57 1.48
N GLY A 68 16.57 -9.38 2.11
CA GLY A 68 17.24 -8.20 1.58
C GLY A 68 16.37 -7.02 1.14
N LEU A 69 15.43 -6.55 1.97
CA LEU A 69 15.24 -5.10 2.06
C LEU A 69 16.39 -4.51 2.89
N THR A 70 17.62 -4.69 2.43
CA THR A 70 18.73 -3.86 2.90
C THR A 70 18.50 -2.48 2.29
N MET A 71 17.83 -1.60 3.05
CA MET A 71 18.06 -0.18 2.86
C MET A 71 19.58 -0.01 2.98
N GLY A 72 20.23 0.29 1.86
CA GLY A 72 21.68 0.42 1.78
C GLY A 72 22.15 1.31 2.93
N HIS A 73 22.89 0.71 3.86
CA HIS A 73 23.68 1.46 4.79
C HIS A 73 24.75 2.19 3.97
N MET A 74 24.80 3.51 4.13
CA MET A 74 25.89 4.35 3.60
C MET A 74 27.25 3.88 4.11
#